data_AF-A0A5C8S0C9-F1
#
_entry.id   AF-A0A5C8S0C9-F1
#
_cell.length_a   1.000
_cell.length_b   1.000
_cell.length_c   1.000
_cell.angle_alpha   90.00
_cell.angle_beta   90.00
_cell.angle_gamma   90.00
#
_symmetry.space_group_name_H-M   'P 1'
#
loop_
_entity.id
_entity.type
_entity.pdbx_description
1 polymer ?
#
loop_
_entity_poly.entity_id
_entity_poly.type
_entity_poly.pdbx_seq_one_letter_code
_entity_poly.pdbx_strand_id
1 'polypeptide(L)'
;MRRNYIGLYWTLPVTWKRFYYLPDDLDPAAARSTTIRYQRERVRRWVDTDGAPGELVDHIHYIDVRPDRATDVGIGYLASVVDQLRSKERTLVYVDFADGTPWRPQRALKKYLFENDLDHESIQPDRVPLDGKPDFDIIKHFADWKLRHGEHQERHQRALSELFAAAASVPAGSNRYAAIAEMLHDRREGTTTGKMWTAANVEQQLRRHGLKTSSARSLSVGSAIIA
;
A
#
# COMPACT_ATOMS: atom_id res chain seq x y z
N MET A 1 35.54 5.77 -18.11
CA MET A 1 34.87 6.61 -17.11
C MET A 1 33.93 5.73 -16.30
N ARG A 2 33.85 5.90 -14.97
CA ARG A 2 32.81 5.25 -14.16
C ARG A 2 31.45 5.86 -14.52
N ARG A 3 30.41 5.03 -14.58
CA ARG A 3 29.03 5.51 -14.77
C ARG A 3 28.50 6.07 -13.45
N ASN A 4 27.73 7.14 -13.53
CA ASN A 4 27.02 7.71 -12.39
C ASN A 4 25.56 7.25 -12.43
N TYR A 5 25.05 6.83 -11.29
CA TYR A 5 23.73 6.26 -11.15
C TYR A 5 22.87 7.04 -10.17
N ILE A 6 21.58 7.14 -10.50
CA ILE A 6 20.54 7.60 -9.57
C ILE A 6 19.68 6.40 -9.22
N GLY A 7 19.58 6.06 -7.93
CA GLY A 7 18.71 4.98 -7.48
C GLY A 7 17.26 5.45 -7.33
N LEU A 8 16.30 4.73 -7.92
CA LEU A 8 14.86 4.98 -7.72
C LEU A 8 14.24 3.85 -6.89
N TYR A 9 13.66 4.22 -5.75
CA TYR A 9 13.09 3.26 -4.80
C TYR A 9 11.63 3.60 -4.51
N TRP A 10 10.77 2.59 -4.53
CA TRP A 10 9.34 2.84 -4.31
C TRP A 10 8.70 1.78 -3.44
N THR A 11 7.57 2.11 -2.85
CA THR A 11 6.80 1.16 -2.05
C THR A 11 5.32 1.50 -2.12
N LEU A 12 4.48 0.57 -1.70
CA LEU A 12 3.03 0.79 -1.66
C LEU A 12 2.60 1.25 -0.27
N PRO A 13 1.53 2.06 -0.17
CA PRO A 13 0.96 2.40 1.11
C PRO A 13 0.38 1.13 1.77
N VAL A 14 0.53 1.03 3.10
CA VAL A 14 -0.08 -0.02 3.91
C VAL A 14 -1.05 0.62 4.88
N THR A 15 -2.27 0.83 4.39
CA THR A 15 -3.28 1.64 5.07
C THR A 15 -3.65 1.08 6.45
N TRP A 16 -3.82 -0.23 6.55
CA TRP A 16 -4.13 -0.90 7.81
C TRP A 16 -3.00 -0.86 8.85
N LYS A 17 -1.76 -0.58 8.44
CA LYS A 17 -0.63 -0.30 9.35
C LYS A 17 -0.32 1.18 9.51
N ARG A 18 -1.17 2.07 8.99
CA ARG A 18 -0.96 3.53 8.97
C ARG A 18 0.34 3.97 8.28
N PHE A 19 0.79 3.21 7.29
CA PHE A 19 1.98 3.53 6.50
C PHE A 19 1.54 4.30 5.24
N TYR A 20 1.61 5.63 5.30
CA TYR A 20 1.15 6.57 4.25
C TYR A 20 2.19 7.59 3.81
N TYR A 21 3.33 7.67 4.49
CA TYR A 21 4.38 8.63 4.17
C TYR A 21 5.76 8.00 4.38
N LEU A 22 6.73 8.50 3.63
CA LEU A 22 8.16 8.28 3.83
C LEU A 22 8.80 9.60 4.26
N PRO A 23 9.82 9.56 5.13
CA PRO A 23 10.76 10.67 5.29
C PRO A 23 11.41 11.07 3.96
N ASP A 24 11.80 12.33 3.83
CA ASP A 24 12.47 12.84 2.62
C ASP A 24 13.89 12.28 2.47
N ASP A 25 14.56 11.94 3.58
CA ASP A 25 15.88 11.33 3.56
C ASP A 25 15.80 9.80 3.36
N LEU A 26 16.72 9.26 2.57
CA LEU A 26 16.74 7.84 2.20
C LEU A 26 16.95 6.91 3.39
N ASP A 27 17.86 7.25 4.31
CA ASP A 27 18.16 6.40 5.46
C ASP A 27 16.96 6.19 6.39
N PRO A 28 16.27 7.24 6.88
CA PRO A 28 15.07 7.05 7.67
C PRO A 28 13.91 6.44 6.84
N ALA A 29 13.82 6.69 5.53
CA ALA A 29 12.87 5.99 4.66
C ALA A 29 13.14 4.48 4.59
N ALA A 30 14.41 4.08 4.43
CA ALA A 30 14.84 2.69 4.44
C ALA A 30 14.67 2.07 5.83
N ALA A 31 14.86 2.80 6.92
CA ALA A 31 14.56 2.33 8.28
C ALA A 31 13.07 2.03 8.47
N ARG A 32 12.19 2.78 7.80
CA ARG A 32 10.74 2.63 7.89
C ARG A 32 10.14 1.60 6.93
N SER A 33 10.73 1.37 5.76
CA SER A 33 10.23 0.45 4.74
C SER A 33 11.25 -0.62 4.37
N THR A 34 10.92 -1.88 4.65
CA THR A 34 11.71 -3.04 4.22
C THR A 34 11.89 -3.07 2.70
N THR A 35 10.88 -2.68 1.92
CA THR A 35 10.95 -2.65 0.45
C THR A 35 11.93 -1.58 -0.05
N ILE A 36 11.95 -0.38 0.55
CA ILE A 36 12.93 0.66 0.21
C ILE A 36 14.34 0.20 0.56
N ARG A 37 14.52 -0.35 1.77
CA ARG A 37 15.81 -0.89 2.23
C ARG A 37 16.34 -1.98 1.30
N TYR A 38 15.48 -2.90 0.89
CA TYR A 38 15.79 -3.96 -0.06
C TYR A 38 16.24 -3.38 -1.40
N GLN A 39 15.48 -2.46 -2.00
CA GLN A 39 15.83 -1.89 -3.30
C GLN A 39 17.16 -1.13 -3.25
N ARG A 40 17.39 -0.36 -2.18
CA ARG A 40 18.66 0.32 -1.95
C ARG A 40 19.82 -0.68 -1.96
N GLU A 41 19.72 -1.76 -1.21
CA GLU A 41 20.77 -2.77 -1.15
C GLU A 41 20.94 -3.52 -2.47
N ARG A 42 19.85 -3.88 -3.15
CA ARG A 42 19.90 -4.56 -4.46
C ARG A 42 20.56 -3.70 -5.52
N VAL A 43 20.20 -2.40 -5.59
CA VAL A 43 20.80 -1.43 -6.51
C VAL A 43 22.27 -1.18 -6.18
N ARG A 44 22.61 -0.99 -4.90
CA ARG A 44 23.99 -0.81 -4.45
C ARG A 44 24.88 -1.97 -4.90
N ARG A 45 24.46 -3.20 -4.63
CA ARG A 45 25.21 -4.40 -5.06
C ARG A 45 25.31 -4.49 -6.58
N TRP A 46 24.24 -4.19 -7.30
CA TRP A 46 24.27 -4.22 -8.77
C TRP A 46 25.27 -3.22 -9.37
N VAL A 47 25.35 -2.01 -8.79
CA VAL A 47 26.33 -0.97 -9.18
C VAL A 47 27.75 -1.36 -8.77
N ASP A 48 27.91 -2.04 -7.63
CA ASP A 48 29.23 -2.45 -7.12
C ASP A 48 29.79 -3.68 -7.86
N THR A 49 28.95 -4.66 -8.22
CA THR A 49 29.41 -6.00 -8.62
C THR A 49 28.79 -6.57 -9.89
N ASP A 50 27.47 -6.47 -10.10
CA ASP A 50 26.76 -7.41 -10.97
C ASP A 50 26.58 -6.95 -12.42
N GLY A 51 26.32 -5.66 -12.66
CA GLY A 51 25.83 -5.19 -13.96
C GLY A 51 26.78 -4.28 -14.70
N ALA A 52 27.13 -3.16 -14.07
CA ALA A 52 27.95 -2.13 -14.69
C ALA A 52 28.61 -1.24 -13.60
N PRO A 53 29.88 -1.50 -13.24
CA PRO A 53 30.58 -0.79 -12.18
C PRO A 53 30.50 0.73 -12.31
N GLY A 54 30.06 1.40 -11.25
CA GLY A 54 29.91 2.84 -11.22
C GLY A 54 29.76 3.40 -9.82
N GLU A 55 29.10 4.54 -9.71
CA GLU A 55 28.89 5.25 -8.45
C GLU A 55 27.41 5.64 -8.32
N LEU A 56 26.80 5.37 -7.17
CA LEU A 56 25.49 5.91 -6.83
C LEU A 56 25.69 7.33 -6.31
N VAL A 57 25.32 8.31 -7.13
CA VAL A 57 25.54 9.75 -6.84
C VAL A 57 24.32 10.44 -6.27
N ASP A 58 23.14 9.82 -6.41
CA ASP A 58 21.88 10.38 -5.93
C ASP A 58 20.80 9.30 -5.78
N HIS A 59 19.71 9.64 -5.10
CA HIS A 59 18.60 8.74 -4.84
C HIS A 59 17.26 9.45 -4.84
N ILE A 60 16.23 8.73 -5.28
CA ILE A 60 14.84 9.15 -5.23
C ILE A 60 14.05 8.05 -4.57
N HIS A 61 13.17 8.42 -3.64
CA HIS A 61 12.22 7.48 -3.09
C HIS A 61 10.84 8.08 -2.87
N TYR A 62 9.82 7.25 -3.03
CA TYR A 62 8.43 7.68 -2.89
C TYR A 62 7.48 6.52 -2.52
N ILE A 63 6.27 6.89 -2.09
CA ILE A 63 5.14 5.96 -1.96
C ILE A 63 4.28 6.10 -3.22
N ASP A 64 4.04 4.97 -3.89
CA ASP A 64 3.11 4.94 -5.02
C ASP A 64 1.67 4.84 -4.49
N VAL A 65 1.03 5.99 -4.32
CA VAL A 65 -0.27 6.15 -3.65
C VAL A 65 -1.47 5.66 -4.47
N ARG A 66 -1.30 5.32 -5.75
CA ARG A 66 -2.37 4.73 -6.57
C ARG A 66 -1.97 3.34 -7.06
N PRO A 67 -2.53 2.27 -6.47
CA PRO A 67 -2.12 0.91 -6.80
C PRO A 67 -2.33 0.53 -8.28
N ASP A 68 -3.22 1.22 -9.01
CA ASP A 68 -3.58 0.98 -10.41
C ASP A 68 -2.82 1.87 -11.41
N ARG A 69 -2.06 2.86 -10.96
CA ARG A 69 -1.35 3.82 -11.81
C ARG A 69 -0.06 4.22 -11.10
N ALA A 70 1.10 3.81 -11.61
CA ALA A 70 2.33 4.55 -11.35
C ALA A 70 2.02 6.00 -11.76
N THR A 71 1.78 6.85 -10.76
CA THR A 71 1.03 8.09 -10.97
C THR A 71 1.96 9.22 -11.34
N ASP A 72 1.39 10.34 -11.78
CA ASP A 72 2.05 11.66 -11.86
C ASP A 72 2.91 11.97 -10.63
N VAL A 73 2.63 11.34 -9.47
CA VAL A 73 3.46 11.40 -8.26
C VAL A 73 4.88 10.89 -8.53
N GLY A 74 5.04 9.66 -9.03
CA GLY A 74 6.37 9.10 -9.34
C GLY A 74 7.08 9.93 -10.42
N ILE A 75 6.34 10.44 -11.40
CA ILE A 75 6.86 11.36 -12.42
C ILE A 75 7.29 12.71 -11.79
N GLY A 76 6.52 13.23 -10.83
CA GLY A 76 6.84 14.45 -10.09
C GLY A 76 8.14 14.32 -9.30
N TYR A 77 8.40 13.14 -8.73
CA TYR A 77 9.69 12.84 -8.10
C TYR A 77 10.84 12.70 -9.12
N LEU A 78 10.57 12.23 -10.34
CA LEU A 78 11.57 12.22 -11.41
C LEU A 78 11.90 13.61 -11.94
N ALA A 79 10.98 14.58 -11.80
CA ALA A 79 11.19 15.93 -12.30
C ALA A 79 12.42 16.61 -11.68
N SER A 80 12.81 16.25 -10.45
CA SER A 80 14.00 16.81 -9.79
C SER A 80 15.33 16.36 -10.41
N VAL A 81 15.34 15.24 -11.15
CA VAL A 81 16.56 14.66 -11.75
C VAL A 81 16.52 14.57 -13.26
N VAL A 82 15.38 14.89 -13.89
CA VAL A 82 15.16 14.64 -15.33
C VAL A 82 16.21 15.33 -16.21
N ASP A 83 16.63 16.54 -15.86
CA ASP A 83 17.64 17.28 -16.61
C ASP A 83 19.01 16.59 -16.57
N GLN A 84 19.34 15.98 -15.43
CA GLN A 84 20.59 15.23 -15.24
C GLN A 84 20.56 13.88 -15.97
N LEU A 85 19.38 13.29 -16.16
CA LEU A 85 19.20 12.09 -16.97
C LEU A 85 19.25 12.43 -18.47
N ARG A 86 18.69 13.58 -18.87
CA ARG A 86 18.71 14.07 -20.26
C ARG A 86 20.09 14.47 -20.75
N SER A 87 20.95 14.99 -19.87
CA SER A 87 22.35 15.26 -20.20
C SER A 87 23.17 13.99 -20.47
N LYS A 88 22.60 12.80 -20.23
CA LYS A 88 23.26 11.48 -20.35
C LYS A 88 24.49 11.35 -19.42
N GLU A 89 24.59 12.22 -18.41
CA GLU A 89 25.64 12.16 -17.40
C GLU A 89 25.33 11.12 -16.31
N ARG A 90 24.05 10.75 -16.18
CA ARG A 90 23.55 9.83 -15.16
C ARG A 90 22.56 8.83 -15.75
N THR A 91 22.57 7.62 -15.22
CA THR A 91 21.61 6.56 -15.57
C THR A 91 20.72 6.27 -14.36
N LEU A 92 19.41 6.19 -14.57
CA LEU A 92 18.46 5.83 -13.53
C LEU A 92 18.46 4.30 -13.32
N VAL A 93 18.58 3.82 -12.08
CA VAL A 93 18.54 2.38 -11.78
C VAL A 93 17.40 2.09 -10.82
N TYR A 94 16.58 1.09 -11.14
CA TYR A 94 15.45 0.69 -10.30
C TYR A 94 15.19 -0.81 -10.36
N VAL A 95 14.62 -1.36 -9.28
CA VAL A 95 14.20 -2.77 -9.25
C VAL A 95 12.85 -2.91 -9.93
N ASP A 96 12.78 -3.75 -10.96
CA ASP A 96 11.53 -4.10 -11.61
C ASP A 96 10.95 -5.37 -10.99
N PHE A 97 9.98 -5.22 -10.11
CA PHE A 97 9.34 -6.36 -9.47
C PHE A 97 8.42 -7.15 -10.40
N ALA A 98 8.10 -6.68 -11.61
CA ALA A 98 7.05 -7.28 -12.42
C ALA A 98 7.51 -8.45 -13.30
N ASP A 99 8.80 -8.60 -13.54
CA ASP A 99 9.31 -9.75 -14.28
C ASP A 99 9.33 -10.99 -13.36
N GLY A 100 8.78 -12.10 -13.84
CA GLY A 100 8.77 -13.37 -13.11
C GLY A 100 7.88 -13.43 -11.85
N THR A 101 7.06 -12.41 -11.57
CA THR A 101 6.21 -12.36 -10.36
C THR A 101 4.81 -11.83 -10.65
N PRO A 102 3.80 -12.10 -9.80
CA PRO A 102 2.46 -11.50 -9.95
C PRO A 102 2.40 -10.02 -9.52
N TRP A 103 3.54 -9.36 -9.34
CA TRP A 103 3.60 -7.94 -8.95
C TRP A 103 3.38 -7.02 -10.14
N ARG A 104 2.85 -5.82 -9.84
CA ARG A 104 2.36 -4.92 -10.88
C ARG A 104 3.52 -4.27 -11.63
N PRO A 105 3.53 -4.28 -12.98
CA PRO A 105 4.50 -3.55 -13.78
C PRO A 105 4.34 -2.04 -13.57
N GLN A 106 5.46 -1.35 -13.42
CA GLN A 106 5.51 0.12 -13.41
C GLN A 106 5.36 0.69 -14.82
N ARG A 107 4.22 0.42 -15.47
CA ARG A 107 3.99 0.77 -16.88
C ARG A 107 4.14 2.26 -17.15
N ALA A 108 3.67 3.12 -16.25
CA ALA A 108 3.76 4.56 -16.45
C ALA A 108 5.20 5.07 -16.30
N LEU A 109 5.97 4.53 -15.34
CA LEU A 109 7.41 4.83 -15.25
C LEU A 109 8.12 4.43 -16.54
N LYS A 110 7.98 3.17 -16.96
CA LYS A 110 8.60 2.66 -18.19
C LYS A 110 8.21 3.49 -19.42
N LYS A 111 6.91 3.81 -19.54
CA LYS A 111 6.38 4.67 -20.60
C LYS A 111 7.04 6.05 -20.56
N TYR A 112 7.11 6.69 -19.39
CA TYR A 112 7.70 8.02 -19.22
C TYR A 112 9.19 8.03 -19.58
N LEU A 113 9.96 7.05 -19.09
CA LEU A 113 11.39 6.90 -19.38
C LEU A 113 11.62 6.72 -20.89
N PHE A 114 10.80 5.89 -21.55
CA PHE A 114 10.85 5.67 -22.99
C PHE A 114 10.46 6.92 -23.80
N GLU A 115 9.34 7.57 -23.48
CA GLU A 115 8.85 8.75 -24.20
C GLU A 115 9.78 9.97 -24.06
N ASN A 116 10.61 10.01 -23.02
CA ASN A 116 11.56 11.09 -22.77
C ASN A 116 13.01 10.72 -23.12
N ASP A 117 13.27 9.54 -23.70
CA ASP A 117 14.62 9.02 -24.01
C ASP A 117 15.60 9.16 -22.83
N LEU A 118 15.17 8.74 -21.63
CA LEU A 118 15.99 8.83 -20.42
C LEU A 118 16.79 7.55 -20.23
N ASP A 119 18.09 7.67 -19.96
CA ASP A 119 18.96 6.53 -19.69
C ASP A 119 18.52 5.85 -18.39
N HIS A 120 18.18 4.57 -18.49
CA HIS A 120 17.72 3.78 -17.35
C HIS A 120 18.09 2.31 -17.46
N GLU A 121 18.22 1.67 -16.31
CA GLU A 121 18.49 0.24 -16.16
C GLU A 121 17.48 -0.35 -15.16
N SER A 122 16.66 -1.28 -15.64
CA SER A 122 15.78 -2.07 -14.78
C SER A 122 16.52 -3.32 -14.33
N ILE A 123 16.64 -3.52 -13.01
CA ILE A 123 17.28 -4.69 -12.44
C ILE A 123 16.24 -5.64 -11.86
N GLN A 124 16.49 -6.93 -12.00
CA GLN A 124 15.59 -7.94 -11.47
C GLN A 124 15.74 -8.10 -9.96
N PRO A 125 14.64 -8.41 -9.24
CA PRO A 125 14.73 -8.76 -7.85
C PRO A 125 15.58 -10.02 -7.70
N ASP A 126 16.55 -9.95 -6.78
CA ASP A 126 17.36 -11.09 -6.37
C ASP A 126 17.42 -11.14 -4.84
N ARG A 127 17.88 -12.26 -4.29
CA ARG A 127 18.10 -12.35 -2.85
C ARG A 127 19.33 -11.55 -2.45
N VAL A 128 19.20 -10.81 -1.36
CA VAL A 128 20.30 -9.99 -0.83
C VAL A 128 20.39 -10.15 0.68
N PRO A 129 21.58 -9.98 1.27
CA PRO A 129 21.70 -9.79 2.70
C PRO A 129 20.90 -8.56 3.17
N LEU A 130 19.98 -8.74 4.13
CA LEU A 130 19.16 -7.66 4.68
C LEU A 130 18.81 -7.95 6.14
N ASP A 131 19.00 -6.97 7.04
CA ASP A 131 18.67 -7.07 8.48
C ASP A 131 19.23 -8.33 9.17
N GLY A 132 20.51 -8.64 8.92
CA GLY A 132 21.17 -9.83 9.47
C GLY A 132 20.73 -11.16 8.85
N LYS A 133 19.80 -11.15 7.88
CA LYS A 133 19.46 -12.32 7.07
C LYS A 133 20.39 -12.36 5.86
N PRO A 134 21.17 -13.44 5.65
CA PRO A 134 22.12 -13.50 4.53
C PRO A 134 21.43 -13.62 3.16
N ASP A 135 20.20 -14.13 3.13
CA ASP A 135 19.49 -14.49 1.89
C ASP A 135 18.03 -13.99 1.94
N PHE A 136 17.83 -12.67 2.09
CA PHE A 136 16.49 -12.09 2.15
C PHE A 136 15.82 -12.15 0.78
N ASP A 137 14.67 -12.82 0.73
CA ASP A 137 13.85 -12.99 -0.47
C ASP A 137 12.67 -12.01 -0.45
N ILE A 138 12.76 -10.97 -1.29
CA ILE A 138 11.70 -9.95 -1.40
C ILE A 138 10.39 -10.54 -1.96
N ILE A 139 10.46 -11.57 -2.80
CA ILE A 139 9.27 -12.21 -3.39
C ILE A 139 8.51 -12.97 -2.32
N LYS A 140 9.22 -13.68 -1.43
CA LYS A 140 8.62 -14.29 -0.25
C LYS A 140 8.02 -13.26 0.70
N HIS A 141 8.75 -12.18 1.00
CA HIS A 141 8.25 -11.08 1.84
C HIS A 141 6.91 -10.52 1.33
N PHE A 142 6.85 -10.32 0.02
CA PHE A 142 5.69 -9.88 -0.72
C PHE A 142 4.52 -10.89 -0.68
N ALA A 143 4.78 -12.18 -0.85
CA ALA A 143 3.77 -13.23 -0.70
C ALA A 143 3.17 -13.25 0.72
N ASP A 144 4.00 -13.17 1.75
CA ASP A 144 3.57 -13.09 3.15
C ASP A 144 2.69 -11.86 3.41
N TRP A 145 3.02 -10.73 2.81
CA TRP A 145 2.22 -9.50 2.89
C TRP A 145 0.87 -9.64 2.22
N LYS A 146 0.80 -10.29 1.05
CA LYS A 146 -0.46 -10.54 0.34
C LYS A 146 -1.39 -11.41 1.17
N LEU A 147 -0.86 -12.46 1.81
CA LEU A 147 -1.62 -13.32 2.72
C LEU A 147 -2.20 -12.52 3.89
N ARG A 148 -1.35 -11.75 4.60
CA ARG A 148 -1.80 -10.90 5.72
C ARG A 148 -2.83 -9.85 5.31
N HIS A 149 -2.71 -9.31 4.10
CA HIS A 149 -3.70 -8.38 3.57
C HIS A 149 -5.04 -9.08 3.31
N GLY A 150 -5.02 -10.29 2.74
CA GLY A 150 -6.21 -11.13 2.57
C GLY A 150 -6.91 -11.42 3.90
N GLU A 151 -6.16 -11.90 4.90
CA GLU A 151 -6.67 -12.15 6.25
C GLU A 151 -7.28 -10.89 6.89
N HIS A 152 -6.65 -9.72 6.68
CA HIS A 152 -7.18 -8.45 7.16
C HIS A 152 -8.49 -8.08 6.47
N GLN A 153 -8.59 -8.22 5.14
CA GLN A 153 -9.81 -7.95 4.38
C GLN A 153 -10.95 -8.88 4.79
N GLU A 154 -10.68 -10.17 4.93
CA GLU A 154 -11.68 -11.16 5.37
C GLU A 154 -12.18 -10.85 6.78
N ARG A 155 -11.28 -10.55 7.72
CA ARG A 155 -11.66 -10.14 9.07
C ARG A 155 -12.51 -8.86 9.05
N HIS A 156 -12.11 -7.88 8.24
CA HIS A 156 -12.83 -6.64 8.10
C HIS A 156 -14.25 -6.87 7.55
N GLN A 157 -14.39 -7.69 6.51
CA GLN A 157 -15.67 -8.03 5.91
C GLN A 157 -16.58 -8.81 6.86
N ARG A 158 -16.04 -9.83 7.56
CA ARG A 158 -16.79 -10.57 8.58
C ARG A 158 -17.30 -9.65 9.69
N ALA A 159 -16.43 -8.83 10.26
CA ALA A 159 -16.81 -7.92 11.35
C ALA A 159 -17.90 -6.92 10.95
N LEU A 160 -17.87 -6.41 9.71
CA LEU A 160 -18.93 -5.53 9.19
C LEU A 160 -20.23 -6.29 8.92
N SER A 161 -20.14 -7.50 8.35
CA SER A 161 -21.31 -8.34 8.11
C SER A 161 -22.04 -8.65 9.42
N GLU A 162 -21.32 -9.05 10.46
CA GLU A 162 -21.88 -9.34 11.78
C GLU A 162 -22.44 -8.08 12.44
N LEU A 163 -21.76 -6.93 12.34
CA LEU A 163 -22.27 -5.65 12.83
C LEU A 163 -23.61 -5.29 12.18
N PHE A 164 -23.74 -5.46 10.86
CA PHE A 164 -24.96 -5.11 10.14
C PHE A 164 -26.09 -6.10 10.41
N ALA A 165 -25.78 -7.41 10.47
CA ALA A 165 -26.74 -8.43 10.89
C ALA A 165 -27.26 -8.12 12.31
N ALA A 166 -26.35 -7.78 13.23
CA ALA A 166 -26.70 -7.42 14.59
C ALA A 166 -27.57 -6.17 14.67
N ALA A 167 -27.23 -5.13 13.90
CA ALA A 167 -28.02 -3.91 13.80
C ALA A 167 -29.43 -4.19 13.24
N ALA A 168 -29.59 -5.10 12.28
CA ALA A 168 -30.90 -5.44 11.74
C ALA A 168 -31.80 -6.15 12.78
N SER A 169 -31.22 -6.94 13.69
CA SER A 169 -31.96 -7.70 14.71
C SER A 169 -32.35 -6.91 15.94
N VAL A 170 -31.63 -5.84 16.28
CA VAL A 170 -31.94 -5.00 17.45
C VAL A 170 -32.90 -3.88 17.02
N PRO A 171 -34.02 -3.62 17.71
CA PRO A 171 -34.92 -2.49 17.42
C PRO A 171 -34.30 -1.11 17.68
N ALA A 172 -34.87 -0.05 17.11
CA ALA A 172 -34.40 1.31 17.37
C ALA A 172 -34.78 1.73 18.79
N GLY A 173 -33.87 2.39 19.52
CA GLY A 173 -34.12 2.83 20.88
C GLY A 173 -32.87 3.35 21.59
N SER A 174 -33.08 3.93 22.77
CA SER A 174 -32.05 4.63 23.55
C SER A 174 -30.85 3.76 23.92
N ASN A 175 -31.03 2.44 24.02
CA ASN A 175 -29.98 1.48 24.37
C ASN A 175 -29.52 0.58 23.22
N ARG A 176 -29.89 0.92 21.97
CA ARG A 176 -29.65 0.08 20.79
C ARG A 176 -28.19 -0.32 20.63
N TYR A 177 -27.26 0.62 20.77
CA TYR A 177 -25.85 0.36 20.52
C TYR A 177 -25.19 -0.54 21.58
N ALA A 178 -25.63 -0.43 22.85
CA ALA A 178 -25.17 -1.34 23.89
C ALA A 178 -25.69 -2.77 23.66
N ALA A 179 -26.98 -2.91 23.31
CA ALA A 179 -27.57 -4.21 23.00
C ALA A 179 -26.91 -4.88 21.77
N ILE A 180 -26.55 -4.10 20.75
CA ILE A 180 -25.76 -4.61 19.60
C ILE A 180 -24.37 -5.07 20.07
N ALA A 181 -23.70 -4.30 20.92
CA ALA A 181 -22.37 -4.64 21.42
C ALA A 181 -22.38 -5.93 22.26
N GLU A 182 -23.35 -6.08 23.17
CA GLU A 182 -23.56 -7.30 23.95
C GLU A 182 -23.81 -8.51 23.05
N MET A 183 -24.71 -8.38 22.07
CA MET A 183 -24.99 -9.48 21.14
C MET A 183 -23.76 -9.89 20.31
N LEU A 184 -22.89 -8.94 19.95
CA LEU A 184 -21.62 -9.24 19.29
C LEU A 184 -20.60 -9.89 20.25
N HIS A 185 -20.61 -9.53 21.54
CA HIS A 185 -19.77 -10.17 22.56
C HIS A 185 -20.18 -11.62 22.80
N ASP A 186 -21.48 -11.91 22.88
CA ASP A 186 -21.99 -13.27 23.08
C ASP A 186 -21.58 -14.20 21.93
N ARG A 187 -21.52 -13.65 20.70
CA ARG A 187 -21.02 -14.35 19.51
C ARG A 187 -19.50 -14.44 19.43
N ARG A 188 -18.78 -13.81 20.39
CA ARG A 188 -17.32 -13.67 20.41
C ARG A 188 -16.76 -13.00 19.17
N GLU A 189 -17.53 -12.09 18.58
CA GLU A 189 -17.14 -11.36 17.39
C GLU A 189 -16.33 -10.12 17.75
N GLY A 190 -15.14 -10.00 17.18
CA GLY A 190 -14.29 -8.83 17.33
C GLY A 190 -14.62 -7.74 16.30
N THR A 191 -14.19 -6.51 16.59
CA THR A 191 -14.17 -5.42 15.60
C THR A 191 -13.24 -5.74 14.43
N THR A 192 -13.23 -4.90 13.40
CA THR A 192 -12.28 -4.96 12.27
C THR A 192 -10.81 -4.95 12.69
N THR A 193 -10.51 -4.51 13.92
CA THR A 193 -9.16 -4.49 14.52
C THR A 193 -8.91 -5.61 15.53
N GLY A 194 -9.90 -6.49 15.76
CA GLY A 194 -9.84 -7.56 16.76
C GLY A 194 -10.15 -7.13 18.19
N LYS A 195 -10.44 -5.84 18.44
CA LYS A 195 -10.90 -5.35 19.76
C LYS A 195 -12.35 -5.70 20.02
N MET A 196 -12.77 -5.72 21.28
CA MET A 196 -14.18 -5.87 21.67
C MET A 196 -15.05 -4.72 21.15
N TRP A 197 -16.31 -5.03 20.83
CA TRP A 197 -17.32 -4.02 20.53
C TRP A 197 -17.69 -3.22 21.79
N THR A 198 -18.05 -1.95 21.62
CA THR A 198 -18.58 -1.09 22.68
C THR A 198 -19.70 -0.27 22.07
N ALA A 199 -20.64 0.22 22.87
CA ALA A 199 -21.72 1.06 22.35
C ALA A 199 -21.18 2.22 21.49
N ALA A 200 -20.10 2.87 21.94
CA ALA A 200 -19.47 3.98 21.22
C ALA A 200 -18.86 3.55 19.87
N ASN A 201 -18.18 2.41 19.79
CA ASN A 201 -17.56 1.99 18.53
C ASN A 201 -18.60 1.40 17.55
N VAL A 202 -19.67 0.78 18.04
CA VAL A 202 -20.84 0.36 17.24
C VAL A 202 -21.49 1.58 16.60
N GLU A 203 -21.81 2.61 17.39
CA GLU A 203 -22.39 3.86 16.90
C GLU A 203 -21.51 4.49 15.82
N GLN A 204 -20.20 4.60 16.09
CA GLN A 204 -19.25 5.18 15.16
C GLN A 204 -19.22 4.43 13.82
N GLN A 205 -19.20 3.10 13.84
CA GLN A 205 -19.15 2.29 12.62
C GLN A 205 -20.46 2.36 11.84
N LEU A 206 -21.62 2.22 12.49
CA LEU A 206 -22.91 2.34 11.82
C LEU A 206 -23.10 3.73 11.18
N ARG A 207 -22.68 4.78 11.89
CA ARG A 207 -22.69 6.15 11.36
C ARG A 207 -21.78 6.31 10.15
N ARG A 208 -20.58 5.73 10.18
CA ARG A 208 -19.61 5.76 9.07
C ARG A 208 -20.17 5.08 7.82
N HIS A 209 -21.01 4.08 7.98
CA HIS A 209 -21.63 3.30 6.90
C HIS A 209 -23.06 3.74 6.56
N GLY A 210 -23.51 4.92 7.03
CA GLY A 210 -24.78 5.52 6.63
C GLY A 210 -26.04 4.92 7.28
N LEU A 211 -25.89 3.99 8.23
CA LEU A 211 -27.00 3.38 8.95
C LEU A 211 -27.30 4.17 10.23
N LYS A 212 -27.86 5.38 10.05
CA LYS A 212 -28.47 6.12 11.18
C LYS A 212 -29.89 5.61 11.41
N THR A 213 -30.22 5.31 12.66
CA THR A 213 -31.60 5.24 13.13
C THR A 213 -32.24 6.62 13.03
N SER A 214 -33.05 6.86 12.01
CA SER A 214 -34.03 7.94 12.03
C SER A 214 -35.07 7.60 13.10
N SER A 215 -35.22 8.47 14.09
CA SER A 215 -36.50 8.59 14.79
C SER A 215 -37.58 8.87 13.74
N ALA A 216 -38.69 8.14 13.82
CA ALA A 216 -39.96 8.28 13.13
C ALA A 216 -40.00 9.12 11.83
N ARG A 217 -40.10 8.44 10.67
CA ARG A 217 -41.03 8.83 9.60
C ARG A 217 -41.51 7.58 8.87
N SER A 218 -42.84 7.46 8.85
CA SER A 218 -43.61 6.45 8.14
C SER A 218 -43.14 6.29 6.70
N LEU A 219 -42.75 5.07 6.34
CA LEU A 219 -42.68 4.67 4.94
C LEU A 219 -44.12 4.42 4.49
N SER A 220 -44.71 5.38 3.77
CA SER A 220 -45.86 5.11 2.93
C SER A 220 -45.40 4.19 1.81
N VAL A 221 -46.04 3.02 1.72
CA VAL A 221 -45.96 2.14 0.57
C VAL A 221 -46.58 2.89 -0.61
N GLY A 222 -45.75 3.39 -1.52
CA GLY A 222 -46.15 3.98 -2.78
C GLY A 222 -45.78 3.04 -3.92
N SER A 223 -46.73 2.21 -4.33
CA SER A 223 -46.71 1.52 -5.62
C SER A 223 -46.64 2.53 -6.77
N ALA A 224 -45.72 2.32 -7.72
CA ALA A 224 -45.81 2.77 -9.11
C ALA A 224 -44.90 1.81 -9.92
N ILE A 225 -45.45 0.80 -10.59
CA ILE A 225 -45.95 0.82 -11.98
C ILE A 225 -44.81 1.01 -13.00
N ILE A 226 -44.50 -0.11 -13.67
CA ILE A 226 -44.14 -0.34 -15.08
C ILE A 226 -43.89 0.92 -15.94
N ALA A 227 -42.67 1.03 -16.48
CA ALA A 227 -42.36 1.11 -17.91
C ALA A 227 -40.86 0.83 -18.13
#